data_AF-A0A080Z471-F1
#
_entry.id   AF-A0A080Z471-F1
#
_cell.length_a   1.000
_cell.length_b   1.000
_cell.length_c   1.000
_cell.angle_alpha   90.00
_cell.angle_beta   90.00
_cell.angle_gamma   90.00
#
_symmetry.space_group_name_H-M   'P 1'
#
loop_
_entity.id
_entity.type
_entity.pdbx_description
1 polymer ?
#
loop_
_entity_poly.entity_id
_entity_poly.type
_entity_poly.pdbx_seq_one_letter_code
_entity_poly.pdbx_strand_id
1 'polypeptide(L)'
;MFNLLQLKKNGDKLFDSPVLSTWSSYVAKKNPGREDETMFSVLQKHYKNDILAKMFSEAKEKPTMKIIASRLEGELWQSEGQTAGKLFTTLKLDETGEGLFEAPMFASWAAYVKRLSQYEKNPNEFVIFSELEKRYDYVDLARMLYNAERQADNTSGAGKDTVKLLS
;
A
#
# COMPACT_ATOMS: atom_id res chain seq x y z
N MET A 1 15.33 19.58 -8.16
CA MET A 1 14.17 20.08 -7.39
C MET A 1 14.25 19.74 -5.91
N PHE A 2 14.41 18.47 -5.51
CA PHE A 2 14.51 18.06 -4.10
C PHE A 2 15.53 18.87 -3.26
N ASN A 3 16.78 18.96 -3.74
CA ASN A 3 17.83 19.75 -3.08
C ASN A 3 17.57 21.27 -3.13
N LEU A 4 16.97 21.76 -4.22
CA LEU A 4 16.65 23.18 -4.39
C LEU A 4 15.65 23.66 -3.35
N LEU A 5 14.65 22.82 -3.05
CA LEU A 5 13.66 23.05 -2.01
C LEU A 5 14.17 22.70 -0.60
N GLN A 6 15.46 22.34 -0.48
CA GLN A 6 16.12 22.00 0.78
C GLN A 6 15.44 20.89 1.60
N LEU A 7 14.66 20.02 0.96
CA LEU A 7 13.88 18.96 1.64
C LEU A 7 14.71 17.99 2.46
N LYS A 8 15.99 17.79 2.09
CA LYS A 8 16.95 17.01 2.88
C LYS A 8 17.12 17.55 4.31
N LYS A 9 17.04 18.88 4.52
CA LYS A 9 17.27 19.50 5.83
C LYS A 9 16.16 19.16 6.84
N ASN A 10 14.99 18.76 6.36
CA ASN A 10 13.87 18.36 7.20
C ASN A 10 14.06 16.99 7.85
N GLY A 11 15.02 16.17 7.37
CA GLY A 11 15.30 14.85 7.92
C GLY A 11 14.06 13.95 7.90
N ASP A 12 13.78 13.32 9.05
CA ASP A 12 12.59 12.49 9.27
C ASP A 12 11.27 13.27 9.18
N LYS A 13 11.28 14.58 9.44
CA LYS A 13 10.12 15.49 9.30
C LYS A 13 9.90 16.00 7.87
N LEU A 14 10.45 15.32 6.87
CA LEU A 14 10.26 15.68 5.46
C LEU A 14 8.78 15.76 5.05
N PHE A 15 7.96 14.86 5.59
CA PHE A 15 6.52 14.81 5.30
C PHE A 15 5.71 15.95 5.93
N ASP A 16 6.35 16.79 6.74
CA ASP A 16 5.76 17.97 7.38
C ASP A 16 6.13 19.25 6.62
N SER A 17 6.96 19.11 5.58
CA SER A 17 7.46 20.26 4.85
C SER A 17 6.36 20.94 4.05
N PRO A 18 6.18 22.26 4.17
CA PRO A 18 5.17 23.00 3.41
C PRO A 18 5.45 22.99 1.90
N VAL A 19 6.69 22.70 1.48
CA VAL A 19 7.10 22.63 0.06
C VAL A 19 7.11 21.20 -0.49
N LEU A 20 6.68 20.20 0.30
CA LEU A 20 6.58 18.81 -0.16
C LEU A 20 5.62 18.69 -1.35
N SER A 21 4.47 19.38 -1.29
CA SER A 21 3.47 19.40 -2.37
C SER A 21 4.07 19.93 -3.67
N THR A 22 4.85 21.01 -3.61
CA THR A 22 5.56 21.57 -4.77
C THR A 22 6.52 20.55 -5.40
N TRP A 23 7.27 19.82 -4.58
CA TRP A 23 8.15 18.78 -5.08
C TRP A 23 7.38 17.61 -5.70
N SER A 24 6.33 17.13 -5.03
CA SER A 24 5.48 16.05 -5.52
C SER A 24 4.84 16.41 -6.86
N SER A 25 4.27 17.61 -7.01
CA SER A 25 3.71 18.09 -8.28
C SER A 25 4.77 18.20 -9.38
N TYR A 26 5.99 18.63 -9.04
CA TYR A 26 7.09 18.66 -10.01
C TYR A 26 7.44 17.25 -10.52
N VAL A 27 7.51 16.27 -9.60
CA VAL A 27 7.81 14.88 -9.97
C VAL A 27 6.71 14.30 -10.85
N ALA A 28 5.44 14.49 -10.46
CA ALA A 28 4.29 14.04 -11.26
C ALA A 28 4.27 14.65 -12.67
N LYS A 29 4.58 15.94 -12.79
CA LYS A 29 4.69 16.60 -14.10
C LYS A 29 5.83 16.05 -14.96
N LYS A 30 6.92 15.59 -14.34
CA LYS A 30 8.11 15.09 -15.05
C LYS A 30 8.04 13.61 -15.39
N ASN A 31 7.36 12.81 -14.55
CA ASN A 31 7.29 11.36 -14.67
C ASN A 31 5.85 10.89 -14.46
N PRO A 32 4.91 11.25 -15.37
CA PRO A 32 3.51 10.90 -15.21
C PRO A 32 3.33 9.37 -15.17
N GLY A 33 2.63 8.86 -14.16
CA GLY A 33 2.39 7.43 -13.95
C GLY A 33 3.55 6.68 -13.27
N ARG A 34 4.62 7.39 -12.91
CA ARG A 34 5.79 6.85 -12.19
C ARG A 34 6.26 7.80 -11.09
N GLU A 35 5.36 8.65 -10.63
CA GLU A 35 5.67 9.66 -9.63
C GLU A 35 6.12 9.04 -8.30
N ASP A 36 5.46 7.97 -7.87
CA ASP A 36 5.75 7.28 -6.61
C ASP A 36 7.13 6.61 -6.67
N GLU A 37 7.41 5.84 -7.74
CA GLU A 37 8.72 5.23 -8.02
C GLU A 37 9.85 6.27 -8.03
N THR A 38 9.59 7.42 -8.67
CA THR A 38 10.57 8.51 -8.79
C THR A 38 10.80 9.19 -7.46
N MET A 39 9.73 9.51 -6.71
CA MET A 39 9.83 10.10 -5.38
C MET A 39 10.60 9.17 -4.45
N PHE A 40 10.25 7.89 -4.42
CA PHE A 40 10.91 6.88 -3.61
C PHE A 40 12.39 6.72 -3.96
N SER A 41 12.74 6.63 -5.25
CA SER A 41 14.13 6.54 -5.71
C SER A 41 14.98 7.76 -5.29
N VAL A 42 14.39 8.94 -5.16
CA VAL A 42 15.08 10.12 -4.62
C VAL A 42 15.25 10.00 -3.10
N LEU A 43 14.21 9.55 -2.38
CA LEU A 43 14.27 9.37 -0.93
C LEU A 43 15.30 8.30 -0.52
N GLN A 44 15.40 7.18 -1.24
CA GLN A 44 16.39 6.13 -1.00
C GLN A 44 17.85 6.58 -1.12
N LYS A 45 18.13 7.66 -1.87
CA LYS A 45 19.49 8.23 -1.95
C LYS A 45 19.90 8.97 -0.67
N HIS A 46 18.95 9.22 0.23
CA HIS A 46 19.15 10.07 1.40
C HIS A 46 18.81 9.37 2.72
N TYR A 47 17.93 8.38 2.69
CA TYR A 47 17.46 7.67 3.87
C TYR A 47 17.59 6.16 3.66
N LYS A 48 17.98 5.45 4.71
CA LYS A 48 17.95 3.99 4.75
C LYS A 48 16.51 3.49 4.79
N ASN A 49 16.29 2.25 4.36
CA ASN A 49 14.96 1.65 4.29
C ASN A 49 14.22 1.60 5.65
N ASP A 50 14.92 1.31 6.74
CA ASP A 50 14.36 1.32 8.11
C ASP A 50 13.85 2.71 8.53
N ILE A 51 14.60 3.76 8.17
CA ILE A 51 14.18 5.15 8.38
C ILE A 51 12.99 5.51 7.49
N LEU A 52 12.98 5.08 6.23
CA LEU A 52 11.87 5.31 5.32
C LEU A 52 10.59 4.63 5.80
N ALA A 53 10.66 3.38 6.27
CA ALA A 53 9.52 2.66 6.85
C ALA A 53 8.90 3.43 8.02
N LYS A 54 9.73 3.98 8.92
CA LYS A 54 9.27 4.81 10.03
C LYS A 54 8.60 6.09 9.54
N MET A 55 9.23 6.82 8.61
CA MET A 55 8.69 8.06 8.06
C MET A 55 7.35 7.84 7.37
N PHE A 56 7.18 6.76 6.59
CA PHE A 56 5.91 6.44 5.95
C PHE A 56 4.83 6.05 6.97
N SER A 57 5.20 5.31 8.01
CA SER A 57 4.29 4.97 9.11
C SER A 57 3.77 6.23 9.80
N GLU A 58 4.65 7.16 10.17
CA GLU A 58 4.25 8.43 10.78
C GLU A 58 3.41 9.32 9.83
N ALA A 59 3.75 9.34 8.54
CA ALA A 59 3.00 10.08 7.54
C ALA A 59 1.59 9.48 7.32
N LYS A 60 1.40 8.17 7.49
CA LYS A 60 0.08 7.51 7.37
C LYS A 60 -0.92 7.92 8.44
N GLU A 61 -0.44 8.36 9.60
CA GLU A 61 -1.29 8.90 10.68
C GLU A 61 -1.95 10.25 10.31
N LYS A 62 -1.47 10.90 9.25
CA LYS A 62 -2.01 12.18 8.77
C LYS A 62 -2.99 11.93 7.64
N PRO A 63 -4.28 12.30 7.76
CA PRO A 63 -5.29 12.05 6.73
C PRO A 63 -4.90 12.55 5.34
N THR A 64 -4.23 13.71 5.27
CA THR A 64 -3.79 14.30 4.00
C THR A 64 -2.65 13.54 3.33
N MET A 65 -1.81 12.83 4.10
CA MET A 65 -0.65 12.11 3.59
C MET A 65 -0.85 10.60 3.48
N LYS A 66 -1.87 10.04 4.13
CA LYS A 66 -2.16 8.60 4.19
C LYS A 66 -2.03 7.90 2.83
N ILE A 67 -2.60 8.48 1.78
CA ILE A 67 -2.59 7.89 0.43
C ILE A 67 -1.18 7.90 -0.18
N ILE A 68 -0.45 9.02 -0.09
CA ILE A 68 0.90 9.13 -0.64
C ILE A 68 1.88 8.24 0.15
N ALA A 69 1.80 8.27 1.47
CA ALA A 69 2.66 7.47 2.34
C ALA A 69 2.45 5.97 2.12
N SER A 70 1.20 5.50 1.95
CA SER A 70 0.92 4.10 1.64
C SER A 70 1.48 3.67 0.27
N ARG A 71 1.44 4.55 -0.73
CA ARG A 71 2.03 4.25 -2.05
C ARG A 71 3.54 4.18 -2.00
N LEU A 72 4.20 5.10 -1.30
CA LEU A 72 5.65 5.09 -1.08
C LEU A 72 6.11 3.90 -0.21
N GLU A 73 5.31 3.46 0.74
CA GLU A 73 5.57 2.21 1.49
C GLU A 73 5.47 0.99 0.56
N GLY A 74 4.56 1.00 -0.40
CA GLY A 74 4.51 0.01 -1.48
C GLY A 74 5.79 -0.02 -2.34
N GLU A 75 6.37 1.14 -2.67
CA GLU A 75 7.67 1.22 -3.36
C GLU A 75 8.79 0.60 -2.52
N LEU A 76 8.76 0.84 -1.21
CA LEU A 76 9.72 0.27 -0.26
C LEU A 76 9.67 -1.25 -0.26
N TRP A 77 8.49 -1.84 -0.08
CA TRP A 77 8.33 -3.29 -0.13
C TRP A 77 8.80 -3.89 -1.45
N GLN A 78 8.49 -3.24 -2.58
CA GLN A 78 8.97 -3.69 -3.88
C GLN A 78 10.50 -3.65 -3.97
N SER A 79 11.13 -2.59 -3.45
CA SER A 79 12.60 -2.47 -3.44
C SER A 79 13.29 -3.53 -2.56
N GLU A 80 12.57 -4.06 -1.56
CA GLU A 80 13.02 -5.15 -0.69
C GLU A 80 12.71 -6.54 -1.27
N GLY A 81 12.24 -6.59 -2.52
CA GLY A 81 11.91 -7.83 -3.22
C GLY A 81 10.70 -8.54 -2.62
N GLN A 82 9.78 -7.81 -2.00
CA GLN A 82 8.53 -8.38 -1.50
C GLN A 82 7.64 -8.78 -2.66
N THR A 83 7.27 -10.05 -2.75
CA THR A 83 6.17 -10.49 -3.62
C THR A 83 4.84 -10.36 -2.88
N ALA A 84 3.71 -10.45 -3.59
CA ALA A 84 2.39 -10.55 -2.95
C ALA A 84 2.35 -11.69 -1.91
N GLY A 85 2.99 -12.82 -2.20
CA GLY A 85 3.15 -13.96 -1.29
C GLY A 85 3.94 -13.60 -0.04
N LYS A 86 5.17 -13.13 -0.23
CA LYS A 86 6.10 -12.85 0.86
C LYS A 86 5.58 -11.74 1.78
N LEU A 87 4.95 -10.71 1.22
CA LEU A 87 4.37 -9.63 2.02
C LEU A 87 3.17 -10.12 2.84
N PHE A 88 2.35 -11.03 2.32
CA PHE A 88 1.20 -11.61 3.05
C PHE A 88 1.66 -12.23 4.38
N THR A 89 2.70 -13.06 4.34
CA THR A 89 3.31 -13.67 5.53
C THR A 89 4.08 -12.66 6.39
N THR A 90 4.77 -11.69 5.77
CA THR A 90 5.47 -10.62 6.52
C THR A 90 4.49 -9.80 7.37
N LEU A 91 3.27 -9.61 6.87
CA LEU A 91 2.18 -8.92 7.56
C LEU A 91 1.36 -9.86 8.46
N LYS A 92 1.74 -11.14 8.56
CA LYS A 92 1.08 -12.19 9.35
C LYS A 92 -0.40 -12.38 9.01
N LEU A 93 -0.76 -12.15 7.75
CA LEU A 93 -2.14 -12.34 7.27
C LEU A 93 -2.50 -13.82 7.13
N ASP A 94 -1.52 -14.71 7.10
CA ASP A 94 -1.72 -16.16 7.16
C ASP A 94 -2.11 -16.65 8.56
N GLU A 95 -1.81 -15.87 9.60
CA GLU A 95 -2.12 -16.20 11.00
C GLU A 95 -3.54 -15.74 11.42
N THR A 96 -4.25 -14.98 10.58
CA THR A 96 -5.55 -14.36 10.95
C THR A 96 -6.74 -15.32 10.85
N GLY A 97 -6.58 -16.45 10.15
CA GLY A 97 -7.66 -17.41 9.92
C GLY A 97 -8.88 -16.80 9.25
N GLU A 98 -10.08 -17.07 9.78
CA GLU A 98 -11.34 -16.53 9.25
C GLU A 98 -11.48 -15.01 9.39
N GLY A 99 -10.65 -14.36 10.23
CA GLY A 99 -10.63 -12.90 10.45
C GLY A 99 -9.73 -12.12 9.49
N LEU A 100 -9.40 -12.68 8.33
CA LEU A 100 -8.47 -12.10 7.35
C LEU A 100 -8.90 -10.71 6.88
N PHE A 101 -10.18 -10.55 6.57
CA PHE A 101 -10.70 -9.33 5.94
C PHE A 101 -10.84 -8.17 6.93
N GLU A 102 -10.88 -8.47 8.22
CA GLU A 102 -10.89 -7.54 9.34
C GLU A 102 -9.47 -7.14 9.79
N ALA A 103 -8.45 -7.86 9.31
CA ALA A 103 -7.06 -7.59 9.68
C ALA A 103 -6.64 -6.18 9.20
N PRO A 104 -6.12 -5.31 10.09
CA PRO A 104 -5.76 -3.94 9.73
C PRO A 104 -4.79 -3.82 8.56
N MET A 105 -3.93 -4.83 8.36
CA MET A 105 -2.92 -4.86 7.31
C MET A 105 -3.43 -5.44 5.99
N PHE A 106 -4.64 -6.02 5.95
CA PHE A 106 -5.20 -6.61 4.73
C PHE A 106 -5.38 -5.56 3.62
N ALA A 107 -5.91 -4.38 3.96
CA ALA A 107 -6.10 -3.29 3.00
C ALA A 107 -4.76 -2.81 2.41
N SER A 108 -3.70 -2.74 3.22
CA SER A 108 -2.36 -2.39 2.77
C SER A 108 -1.78 -3.44 1.82
N TRP A 109 -1.96 -4.73 2.14
CA TRP A 109 -1.56 -5.83 1.26
C TRP A 109 -2.33 -5.81 -0.06
N ALA A 110 -3.66 -5.65 -0.02
CA ALA A 110 -4.51 -5.58 -1.21
C ALA A 110 -4.12 -4.42 -2.14
N ALA A 111 -3.85 -3.24 -1.57
CA ALA A 111 -3.35 -2.09 -2.33
C ALA A 111 -1.98 -2.37 -2.97
N TYR A 112 -1.09 -3.08 -2.26
CA TYR A 112 0.20 -3.50 -2.80
C TYR A 112 0.05 -4.49 -3.97
N VAL A 113 -0.86 -5.48 -3.86
CA VAL A 113 -1.13 -6.42 -4.95
C VAL A 113 -1.64 -5.70 -6.20
N LYS A 114 -2.63 -4.79 -6.06
CA LYS A 114 -3.13 -3.96 -7.17
C LYS A 114 -2.01 -3.11 -7.80
N ARG A 115 -1.08 -2.62 -6.99
CA ARG A 115 0.09 -1.86 -7.46
C ARG A 115 1.07 -2.72 -8.26
N LEU A 116 1.35 -3.96 -7.83
CA LEU A 116 2.26 -4.86 -8.56
C LEU A 116 1.80 -5.15 -9.99
N SER A 117 0.49 -5.20 -10.23
CA SER A 117 -0.09 -5.43 -11.55
C SER A 117 -0.26 -4.16 -12.39
N GLN A 118 0.05 -2.97 -11.86
CA GLN A 118 -0.31 -1.69 -12.52
C GLN A 118 0.40 -1.45 -13.87
N TYR A 119 1.50 -2.16 -14.12
CA TYR A 119 2.27 -2.08 -15.37
C TYR A 119 2.04 -3.28 -16.30
N GLU A 120 1.15 -4.20 -15.92
CA GLU A 120 0.77 -5.30 -16.79
C GLU A 120 -0.01 -4.76 -18.00
N LYS A 121 0.23 -5.34 -19.17
CA LYS A 121 -0.45 -4.92 -20.41
C LYS A 121 -1.97 -5.11 -20.34
N ASN A 122 -2.40 -6.17 -19.64
CA ASN A 122 -3.78 -6.52 -19.37
C ASN A 122 -3.91 -6.88 -17.88
N PRO A 123 -4.03 -5.90 -16.98
CA PRO A 123 -4.11 -6.16 -15.55
C PRO A 123 -5.39 -6.96 -15.26
N ASN A 124 -5.25 -8.03 -14.50
CA ASN A 124 -6.41 -8.79 -14.04
C ASN A 124 -7.20 -7.95 -13.02
N GLU A 125 -8.48 -7.71 -13.28
CA GLU A 125 -9.37 -6.94 -12.40
C GLU A 125 -9.46 -7.58 -11.00
N PHE A 126 -9.36 -8.91 -10.95
CA PHE A 126 -9.46 -9.72 -9.74
C PHE A 126 -8.09 -10.17 -9.19
N VAL A 127 -7.01 -9.41 -9.42
CA VAL A 127 -5.65 -9.77 -8.96
C VAL A 127 -5.56 -10.13 -7.48
N ILE A 128 -6.31 -9.43 -6.62
CA ILE A 128 -6.32 -9.73 -5.18
C ILE A 128 -6.95 -11.10 -4.93
N PHE A 129 -8.09 -11.38 -5.57
CA PHE A 129 -8.77 -12.67 -5.46
C PHE A 129 -7.89 -13.80 -6.00
N SER A 130 -7.26 -13.62 -7.16
CA SER A 130 -6.33 -14.59 -7.73
C SER A 130 -5.09 -14.82 -6.85
N GLU A 131 -4.66 -13.84 -6.06
CA GLU A 131 -3.64 -14.06 -5.03
C GLU A 131 -4.20 -14.87 -3.85
N LEU A 132 -5.43 -14.60 -3.41
CA LEU A 132 -6.05 -15.38 -2.33
C LEU A 132 -6.26 -16.85 -2.72
N GLU A 133 -6.66 -17.14 -3.97
CA GLU A 133 -6.83 -18.52 -4.49
C GLU A 133 -5.53 -19.33 -4.49
N LYS A 134 -4.36 -18.69 -4.50
CA LYS A 134 -3.06 -19.39 -4.38
C LYS A 134 -2.81 -19.90 -2.96
N ARG A 135 -3.58 -19.44 -1.97
CA ARG A 135 -3.34 -19.66 -0.53
C ARG A 135 -4.49 -20.40 0.15
N TYR A 136 -5.70 -20.15 -0.31
CA TYR A 136 -6.92 -20.76 0.22
C TYR A 136 -7.59 -21.57 -0.89
N ASP A 137 -8.10 -22.74 -0.53
CA ASP A 137 -8.98 -23.45 -1.45
C ASP A 137 -10.29 -22.67 -1.65
N TYR A 138 -11.02 -23.01 -2.70
CA TYR A 138 -12.24 -22.31 -3.08
C TYR A 138 -13.31 -22.36 -1.99
N VAL A 139 -13.43 -23.48 -1.26
CA VAL A 139 -14.48 -23.66 -0.24
C VAL A 139 -14.19 -22.79 0.98
N ASP A 140 -12.93 -22.77 1.43
CA ASP A 140 -12.48 -21.94 2.53
C ASP A 140 -12.58 -20.46 2.20
N LEU A 141 -12.12 -20.06 1.01
CA LEU A 141 -12.20 -18.66 0.57
C LEU A 141 -13.65 -18.19 0.45
N ALA A 142 -14.54 -19.00 -0.13
CA ALA A 142 -15.96 -18.68 -0.23
C ALA A 142 -16.61 -18.53 1.16
N ARG A 143 -16.27 -19.40 2.12
CA ARG A 143 -16.74 -19.30 3.50
C ARG A 143 -16.24 -18.01 4.18
N MET A 144 -14.96 -17.66 4.02
CA MET A 144 -14.40 -16.41 4.59
C MET A 144 -15.11 -15.18 4.01
N LEU A 145 -15.35 -15.15 2.70
CA LEU A 145 -16.05 -14.05 2.04
C LEU A 145 -17.50 -13.92 2.52
N TYR A 146 -18.22 -15.03 2.61
CA TYR A 146 -19.58 -15.06 3.14
C TYR A 146 -19.65 -14.52 4.57
N ASN A 147 -18.68 -14.90 5.42
CA ASN A 147 -18.61 -14.40 6.79
C ASN A 147 -18.34 -12.89 6.84
N ALA A 148 -17.41 -12.40 6.01
CA ALA A 148 -17.11 -10.97 5.91
C ALA A 148 -18.31 -10.15 5.42
N GLU A 149 -19.05 -10.65 4.43
CA GLU A 149 -20.26 -10.01 3.91
C GLU A 149 -21.37 -9.95 4.98
N ARG A 150 -21.60 -11.04 5.72
CA ARG A 150 -22.58 -11.03 6.82
C ARG A 150 -22.20 -10.11 7.95
N GLN A 151 -20.91 -9.95 8.22
CA GLN A 151 -20.44 -8.95 9.18
C GLN A 151 -20.64 -7.52 8.65
N ALA A 152 -20.52 -7.29 7.34
CA ALA A 152 -20.86 -6.02 6.68
C ALA A 152 -22.31 -5.59 6.90
N ASP A 153 -23.23 -6.56 6.81
CA ASP A 153 -24.66 -6.28 6.95
C ASP A 153 -25.03 -5.99 8.41
N ASN A 154 -24.27 -6.56 9.35
CA ASN A 154 -24.47 -6.36 10.79
C ASN A 154 -23.69 -5.17 11.37
N THR A 155 -22.67 -4.64 10.65
CA THR A 155 -21.85 -3.49 11.07
C THR A 155 -21.76 -2.48 9.93
N SER A 156 -22.20 -1.24 10.15
CA SER A 156 -22.51 -0.27 9.08
C SER A 156 -21.36 0.23 8.18
N GLY A 157 -20.17 -0.37 8.18
CA GLY A 157 -19.02 0.11 7.39
C GLY A 157 -18.02 -0.94 6.87
N ALA A 158 -17.48 -1.80 7.73
CA ALA A 158 -16.24 -2.53 7.43
C ALA A 158 -16.36 -3.53 6.27
N GLY A 159 -17.44 -4.31 6.20
CA GLY A 159 -17.56 -5.34 5.15
C GLY A 159 -18.06 -4.81 3.79
N LYS A 160 -18.47 -3.54 3.67
CA LYS A 160 -18.70 -2.92 2.35
C LYS A 160 -17.38 -2.57 1.67
N ASP A 161 -16.37 -2.22 2.46
CA ASP A 161 -15.04 -1.92 1.97
C ASP A 161 -14.31 -3.18 1.49
N THR A 162 -14.58 -4.35 2.08
CA THR A 162 -13.98 -5.64 1.67
C THR A 162 -14.47 -6.10 0.30
N VAL A 163 -15.78 -6.06 0.03
CA VAL A 163 -16.34 -6.39 -1.30
C VAL A 163 -15.80 -5.43 -2.37
N LYS A 164 -15.70 -4.13 -2.06
CA LYS A 164 -15.13 -3.12 -2.95
C LYS A 164 -13.62 -3.28 -3.19
N LEU A 165 -12.89 -3.84 -2.24
CA LEU A 165 -11.46 -4.12 -2.39
C LEU A 165 -11.22 -5.30 -3.35
N LEU A 166 -12.15 -6.26 -3.41
CA LEU A 166 -12.03 -7.48 -4.21
C LEU A 166 -12.63 -7.36 -5.62
N SER A 167 -13.52 -6.38 -5.84
CA SER A 167 -13.91 -5.87 -7.16
C SER A 167 -12.87 -4.92 -7.75
#